data_AF-A0A2V3JHB6-F1
#
_entry.id   AF-A0A2V3JHB6-F1
#
_cell.length_a   1.000
_cell.length_b   1.000
_cell.length_c   1.000
_cell.angle_alpha   90.00
_cell.angle_beta   90.00
_cell.angle_gamma   90.00
#
_symmetry.space_group_name_H-M   'P 1'
#
loop_
_entity.id
_entity.type
_entity.pdbx_description
1 polymer ?
#
loop_
_entity_poly.entity_id
_entity_poly.type
_entity_poly.pdbx_seq_one_letter_code
_entity_poly.pdbx_strand_id
1 'polypeptide(L)'
;MFGMGHVGCTLGIVVIIAMMVPELRDRIDLRFVLVGALLPDLIDKPIGHIIFASSIGYGRLLGHTLLFVLLLAVIGLFLHGKNRDNAICLSFATFLHLIEDRMWEIPKVLFYPVYGFDLPSRTVAYEHWYDYFATMAVDSYTPSLSYVFVSEIVGICVIVVLCIMFAGNLIKDRKTRHRV
;
A
#
# COMPACT_ATOMS: atom_id res chain seq x y z
N MET A 1 -3.30 7.35 -3.92
CA MET A 1 -3.49 6.77 -5.27
C MET A 1 -4.73 5.87 -5.16
N PHE A 2 -4.98 4.94 -6.09
CA PHE A 2 -5.96 3.89 -5.87
C PHE A 2 -5.24 2.53 -5.72
N GLY A 3 -5.97 1.42 -5.79
CA GLY A 3 -5.45 0.12 -5.39
C GLY A 3 -4.28 -0.38 -6.25
N MET A 4 -4.35 -0.26 -7.57
CA MET A 4 -3.34 -0.89 -8.46
C MET A 4 -2.04 -0.10 -8.47
N GLY A 5 -2.12 1.23 -8.38
CA GLY A 5 -0.95 2.08 -8.22
C GLY A 5 -0.18 1.71 -6.96
N HIS A 6 -0.88 1.58 -5.82
CA HIS A 6 -0.23 1.23 -4.56
C HIS A 6 0.45 -0.13 -4.60
N VAL A 7 -0.28 -1.16 -5.02
CA VAL A 7 0.24 -2.52 -5.09
C VAL A 7 1.41 -2.61 -6.08
N GLY A 8 1.23 -2.08 -7.30
CA GLY A 8 2.22 -2.23 -8.36
C GLY A 8 3.50 -1.44 -8.10
N CYS A 9 3.39 -0.18 -7.69
CA CYS A 9 4.57 0.65 -7.40
C CYS A 9 5.38 0.08 -6.21
N THR A 10 4.71 -0.28 -5.11
CA THR A 10 5.37 -0.86 -3.95
C THR A 10 6.04 -2.19 -4.28
N LEU A 11 5.36 -3.10 -5.00
CA LEU A 11 5.97 -4.35 -5.46
C LEU A 11 7.18 -4.10 -6.36
N GLY A 12 7.08 -3.18 -7.32
CA GLY A 12 8.17 -2.82 -8.23
C GLY A 12 9.40 -2.35 -7.48
N ILE A 13 9.24 -1.42 -6.54
CA ILE A 13 10.32 -0.91 -5.68
C ILE A 13 10.97 -2.04 -4.89
N VAL A 14 10.16 -2.86 -4.21
CA VAL A 14 10.66 -3.96 -3.37
C VAL A 14 11.40 -5.01 -4.19
N VAL A 15 10.91 -5.35 -5.38
CA VAL A 15 11.58 -6.29 -6.30
C VAL A 15 12.90 -5.72 -6.79
N ILE A 16 12.96 -4.43 -7.15
CA ILE A 16 14.21 -3.77 -7.55
C ILE A 16 15.21 -3.81 -6.39
N ILE A 17 14.78 -3.50 -5.16
CA ILE A 17 15.64 -3.58 -3.97
C ILE A 17 16.16 -5.02 -3.78
N ALA A 18 15.31 -6.03 -3.91
CA ALA A 18 15.71 -7.43 -3.78
C ALA A 18 16.69 -7.89 -4.89
N MET A 19 16.64 -7.26 -6.07
CA MET A 19 17.61 -7.49 -7.15
C MET A 19 18.94 -6.79 -6.88
N MET A 20 18.92 -5.58 -6.32
CA MET A 20 20.12 -4.81 -5.98
C MET A 20 20.83 -5.32 -4.72
N VAL A 21 20.08 -5.92 -3.80
CA VAL A 21 20.58 -6.46 -2.52
C VAL A 21 20.12 -7.93 -2.39
N PRO A 22 20.84 -8.89 -3.00
CA PRO A 22 20.43 -10.28 -3.06
C PRO A 22 20.22 -10.93 -1.69
N GLU A 23 20.91 -10.48 -0.65
CA GLU A 23 20.80 -10.96 0.72
C GLU A 23 19.41 -10.72 1.34
N LEU A 24 18.63 -9.78 0.79
CA LEU A 24 17.26 -9.50 1.21
C LEU A 24 16.24 -10.39 0.50
N ARG A 25 16.59 -11.02 -0.62
CA ARG A 25 15.65 -11.78 -1.45
C ARG A 25 14.92 -12.89 -0.69
N ASP A 26 15.65 -13.63 0.14
CA ASP A 26 15.10 -14.75 0.92
C ASP A 26 14.37 -14.28 2.19
N ARG A 27 14.50 -13.00 2.54
CA ARG A 27 13.86 -12.38 3.71
C ARG A 27 12.57 -11.64 3.36
N ILE A 28 12.37 -11.29 2.10
CA ILE A 28 11.21 -10.54 1.64
C ILE A 28 10.05 -11.50 1.36
N ASP A 29 9.01 -11.42 2.20
CA ASP A 29 7.73 -12.07 1.92
C ASP A 29 6.79 -11.10 1.21
N LEU A 30 6.61 -11.31 -0.09
CA LEU A 30 5.75 -10.47 -0.93
C LEU A 30 4.29 -10.41 -0.46
N ARG A 31 3.80 -11.39 0.31
CA ARG A 31 2.43 -11.36 0.87
C ARG A 31 2.28 -10.23 1.88
N PHE A 32 3.28 -10.04 2.74
CA PHE A 32 3.28 -8.94 3.71
C PHE A 32 3.52 -7.60 3.04
N VAL A 33 4.28 -7.58 1.94
CA VAL A 33 4.43 -6.38 1.10
C VAL A 33 3.08 -5.98 0.49
N LEU A 34 2.32 -6.93 -0.07
CA LEU A 34 0.99 -6.68 -0.62
C LEU A 34 0.02 -6.13 0.43
N VAL A 35 -0.01 -6.74 1.61
CA VAL A 35 -0.86 -6.27 2.72
C VAL A 35 -0.42 -4.87 3.14
N GLY A 36 0.88 -4.64 3.33
CA GLY A 36 1.41 -3.36 3.77
C GLY A 36 1.17 -2.22 2.78
N ALA A 37 1.22 -2.51 1.49
CA ALA A 37 0.94 -1.57 0.40
C ALA A 37 -0.50 -1.06 0.39
N LEU A 38 -1.43 -1.77 1.03
CA LEU A 38 -2.84 -1.38 1.14
C LEU A 38 -3.28 -1.09 2.57
N LEU A 39 -2.42 -1.35 3.56
CA LEU A 39 -2.81 -1.39 4.96
C LEU A 39 -3.40 -0.06 5.48
N PRO A 40 -2.81 1.12 5.21
CA PRO A 40 -3.39 2.40 5.64
C PRO A 40 -4.80 2.60 5.09
N ASP A 41 -4.97 2.33 3.80
CA ASP A 41 -6.25 2.45 3.10
C ASP A 41 -7.31 1.46 3.61
N LEU A 42 -6.92 0.20 3.87
CA LEU A 42 -7.80 -0.83 4.41
C LEU A 42 -8.30 -0.50 5.82
N ILE A 43 -7.58 0.34 6.56
CA ILE A 43 -7.98 0.80 7.89
C ILE A 43 -8.79 2.09 7.77
N ASP A 44 -8.18 3.12 7.17
CA ASP A 44 -8.70 4.49 7.28
C ASP A 44 -9.91 4.72 6.39
N LYS A 45 -9.97 4.13 5.18
CA LYS A 45 -11.12 4.33 4.28
C LYS A 45 -12.41 3.72 4.86
N PRO A 46 -12.44 2.47 5.36
CA PRO A 46 -13.63 1.94 6.03
C PRO A 46 -14.03 2.74 7.28
N ILE A 47 -13.06 3.12 8.11
CA ILE A 47 -13.35 3.91 9.31
C ILE A 47 -13.93 5.27 8.93
N GLY A 48 -13.31 5.99 8.02
CA GLY A 48 -13.67 7.36 7.65
C GLY A 48 -14.89 7.48 6.73
N HIS A 49 -15.10 6.52 5.82
CA HIS A 49 -16.14 6.60 4.78
C HIS A 49 -17.28 5.58 4.94
N ILE A 50 -17.16 4.59 5.83
CA ILE A 50 -18.24 3.62 6.11
C ILE A 50 -18.75 3.79 7.54
N ILE A 51 -17.88 3.62 8.54
CA ILE A 51 -18.29 3.56 9.95
C ILE A 51 -18.62 4.96 10.48
N PHE A 52 -17.74 5.93 10.22
CA PHE A 52 -17.87 7.31 10.69
C PHE A 52 -18.06 8.29 9.53
N ALA A 53 -18.78 7.87 8.49
CA ALA A 53 -19.02 8.66 7.29
C ALA A 53 -19.67 10.03 7.59
N SER A 54 -20.63 10.06 8.52
CA SER A 54 -21.39 11.27 8.87
C SER A 54 -20.67 12.21 9.83
N SER A 55 -19.67 11.73 10.58
CA SER A 55 -18.95 12.53 11.59
C SER A 55 -17.53 12.91 11.16
N ILE A 56 -16.81 12.01 10.47
CA ILE A 56 -15.43 12.21 10.04
C ILE A 56 -15.35 12.44 8.53
N GLY A 57 -15.91 11.53 7.71
CA GLY A 57 -15.95 11.67 6.25
C GLY A 57 -14.59 11.79 5.56
N TYR A 58 -13.50 11.34 6.19
CA TYR A 58 -12.14 11.54 5.74
C TYR A 58 -11.32 10.23 5.77
N GLY A 59 -10.70 9.88 4.65
CA GLY A 59 -10.02 8.58 4.47
C GLY A 59 -8.53 8.56 4.83
N ARG A 60 -8.00 9.61 5.45
CA ARG A 60 -6.61 9.69 5.93
C ARG A 60 -6.61 9.97 7.43
N LEU A 61 -6.52 8.91 8.21
CA LEU A 61 -6.63 8.92 9.67
C LEU A 61 -5.35 8.35 10.28
N LEU A 62 -5.47 7.42 11.24
CA LEU A 62 -4.32 6.88 11.98
C LEU A 62 -3.42 6.00 11.12
N GLY A 63 -3.97 5.24 10.18
CA GLY A 63 -3.19 4.38 9.28
C GLY A 63 -2.20 5.15 8.41
N HIS A 64 -2.53 6.40 8.06
CA HIS A 64 -1.67 7.30 7.27
C HIS A 64 -0.67 8.13 8.10
N THR A 65 -0.47 7.79 9.37
CA THR A 65 0.49 8.49 10.24
C THR A 65 1.86 7.80 10.22
N LEU A 66 2.93 8.57 10.38
CA LEU A 66 4.27 8.02 10.58
C LEU A 66 4.35 7.24 11.90
N LEU A 67 3.57 7.64 12.91
CA LEU A 67 3.45 6.90 14.17
C LEU A 67 2.98 5.46 13.94
N PHE A 68 1.97 5.26 13.09
CA PHE A 68 1.48 3.92 12.76
C PHE A 68 2.56 3.05 12.10
N VAL A 69 3.29 3.61 11.13
CA VAL A 69 4.45 2.95 10.51
C VAL A 69 5.52 2.60 11.54
N LEU A 70 5.86 3.53 12.43
CA LEU A 70 6.86 3.31 13.48
C LEU A 70 6.42 2.22 14.46
N LEU A 71 5.15 2.16 14.84
CA LEU A 71 4.62 1.09 15.68
C LEU A 71 4.73 -0.26 14.99
N LEU A 72 4.41 -0.37 13.70
CA LEU A 72 4.60 -1.61 12.94
C LEU A 72 6.07 -2.02 12.89
N ALA A 73 6.98 -1.06 12.65
CA ALA A 73 8.41 -1.32 12.63
C ALA A 73 8.92 -1.80 14.00
N VAL A 74 8.50 -1.14 15.08
CA VAL A 74 8.84 -1.50 16.46
C VAL A 74 8.31 -2.89 16.81
N ILE A 75 7.05 -3.20 16.48
CA ILE A 75 6.50 -4.55 16.63
C ILE A 75 7.36 -5.55 15.86
N GLY A 76 7.72 -5.25 14.62
CA GLY A 76 8.59 -6.11 13.82
C GLY A 76 9.96 -6.35 14.45
N LEU A 77 10.56 -5.33 15.06
CA LEU A 77 11.83 -5.46 15.79
C LEU A 77 11.70 -6.28 17.07
N PHE A 78 10.57 -6.18 17.78
CA PHE A 78 10.31 -6.92 19.02
C PHE A 78 9.92 -8.39 18.79
N LEU A 79 9.36 -8.73 17.62
CA LEU A 79 9.09 -10.11 17.24
C LEU A 79 10.43 -10.86 17.03
N HIS A 80 10.87 -11.59 18.05
CA HIS A 80 12.09 -12.39 17.99
C HIS A 80 11.88 -13.65 17.12
N GLY A 81 12.77 -13.90 16.15
CA GLY A 81 12.76 -15.12 15.32
C GLY A 81 11.95 -15.03 14.02
N LYS A 82 11.43 -16.18 13.57
CA LYS A 82 10.95 -16.51 12.19
C LYS A 82 10.00 -15.50 11.51
N ASN A 83 9.31 -14.64 12.26
CA ASN A 83 8.32 -13.70 11.71
C ASN A 83 8.78 -12.23 11.71
N ARG A 84 10.01 -11.95 12.17
CA ARG A 84 10.59 -10.60 12.18
C ARG A 84 10.54 -9.95 10.81
N ASP A 85 11.06 -10.66 9.80
CA ASP A 85 11.22 -10.10 8.45
C ASP A 85 9.87 -9.80 7.79
N ASN A 86 8.82 -10.57 8.10
CA ASN A 86 7.46 -10.33 7.62
C ASN A 86 6.88 -9.02 8.16
N ALA A 87 7.03 -8.75 9.46
CA ALA A 87 6.57 -7.52 10.07
C ALA A 87 7.39 -6.30 9.61
N ILE A 88 8.69 -6.48 9.36
CA ILE A 88 9.53 -5.45 8.75
C ILE A 88 9.07 -5.18 7.30
N CYS A 89 8.80 -6.20 6.50
CA CYS A 89 8.23 -6.05 5.14
C CYS A 89 6.90 -5.29 5.17
N LEU A 90 6.02 -5.63 6.12
CA LEU A 90 4.75 -4.94 6.32
C LEU A 90 4.99 -3.45 6.61
N SER A 91 5.83 -3.13 7.60
CA SER A 91 6.13 -1.75 7.98
C SER A 91 6.75 -0.94 6.83
N PHE A 92 7.64 -1.54 6.05
CA PHE A 92 8.31 -0.90 4.93
C PHE A 92 7.34 -0.64 3.77
N ALA A 93 6.49 -1.60 3.44
CA ALA A 93 5.46 -1.41 2.42
C ALA A 93 4.41 -0.37 2.84
N THR A 94 4.02 -0.33 4.12
CA THR A 94 3.16 0.74 4.67
C THR A 94 3.87 2.11 4.60
N PHE A 95 5.18 2.18 4.85
CA PHE A 95 5.94 3.40 4.65
C PHE A 95 5.94 3.88 3.20
N LEU A 96 6.13 2.97 2.24
CA LEU A 96 6.04 3.30 0.81
C LEU A 96 4.64 3.79 0.44
N HIS A 97 3.57 3.21 1.01
CA HIS A 97 2.21 3.70 0.83
C HIS A 97 2.08 5.19 1.25
N LEU A 98 2.62 5.59 2.40
CA LEU A 98 2.60 7.01 2.83
C LEU A 98 3.32 7.93 1.83
N ILE A 99 4.41 7.45 1.21
CA ILE A 99 5.16 8.18 0.18
C ILE A 99 4.32 8.31 -1.10
N GLU A 100 3.73 7.21 -1.55
CA GLU A 100 2.84 7.17 -2.71
C GLU A 100 1.60 8.05 -2.53
N ASP A 101 1.10 8.16 -1.30
CA ASP A 101 -0.02 9.06 -0.99
C ASP A 101 0.39 10.52 -0.80
N ARG A 102 1.69 10.80 -0.91
CA ARG A 102 2.32 12.11 -0.73
C ARG A 102 1.94 12.73 0.60
N MET A 103 1.97 11.92 1.66
CA MET A 103 1.51 12.35 2.98
C MET A 103 2.29 13.54 3.55
N TRP A 104 3.48 13.87 2.99
CA TRP A 104 4.18 15.12 3.30
C TRP A 104 3.38 16.39 2.96
N GLU A 105 2.40 16.31 2.04
CA GLU A 105 1.48 17.41 1.73
C GLU A 105 0.44 17.63 2.84
N ILE A 106 0.29 16.69 3.78
CA ILE A 106 -0.62 16.78 4.94
C ILE A 106 0.18 16.51 6.22
N PRO A 107 1.11 17.40 6.61
CA PRO A 107 2.02 17.19 7.72
C PRO A 107 1.29 16.98 9.05
N LYS A 108 0.10 17.57 9.22
CA LYS A 108 -0.73 17.39 10.41
C LYS A 108 -1.12 15.92 10.63
N VAL A 109 -1.48 15.19 9.57
CA VAL A 109 -1.79 13.76 9.65
C VAL A 109 -0.50 12.95 9.69
N LEU A 110 0.46 13.23 8.80
CA LEU A 110 1.72 12.48 8.73
C LEU A 110 2.45 12.43 10.08
N PHE A 111 2.52 13.56 10.78
CA PHE A 111 3.22 13.68 12.06
C PHE A 111 2.29 13.68 13.27
N TYR A 112 1.04 13.25 13.13
CA TYR A 112 0.15 13.07 14.28
C TYR A 112 0.84 12.22 15.37
N PRO A 113 0.78 12.60 16.66
CA PRO A 113 0.03 13.71 17.27
C PRO A 113 0.84 15.01 17.49
N VAL A 114 2.00 15.20 16.85
CA VAL A 114 2.90 16.34 17.10
C VAL A 114 2.23 17.70 16.85
N TYR A 115 1.35 17.78 15.86
CA TYR A 115 0.62 19.01 15.49
C TYR A 115 -0.78 19.11 16.12
N GLY A 116 -1.06 18.31 17.15
CA GLY A 116 -2.36 18.26 17.83
C GLY A 116 -3.03 16.90 17.76
N PHE A 117 -4.07 16.74 18.58
CA PHE A 117 -4.85 15.50 18.70
C PHE A 117 -6.09 15.46 17.80
N ASP A 118 -6.40 16.55 17.11
CA ASP A 118 -7.52 16.59 16.18
C ASP A 118 -7.08 16.13 14.78
N LEU A 119 -7.78 15.12 14.26
CA LEU A 119 -7.63 14.67 12.87
C LEU A 119 -8.59 15.43 11.95
N PRO A 120 -8.23 15.64 10.67
CA PRO A 120 -9.10 16.33 9.73
C PRO A 120 -10.40 15.54 9.53
N SER A 121 -11.50 16.28 9.37
CA SER A 121 -12.78 15.76 8.91
C SER A 121 -13.21 16.47 7.64
N ARG A 122 -14.04 15.81 6.83
CA ARG A 122 -14.74 16.41 5.69
C ARG A 122 -16.23 16.21 5.84
N THR A 123 -16.98 17.25 5.53
CA THR A 123 -18.45 17.25 5.54
C THR A 123 -19.07 16.69 4.27
N VAL A 124 -18.25 16.13 3.36
CA VAL A 124 -18.75 15.51 2.12
C VAL A 124 -19.16 14.08 2.45
N ALA A 125 -20.42 13.90 2.81
CA ALA A 125 -21.01 12.59 2.95
C ALA A 125 -21.52 12.13 1.57
N TYR A 126 -21.04 10.97 1.12
CA TYR A 126 -21.71 10.24 0.04
C TYR A 126 -23.00 9.62 0.61
N GLU A 127 -24.07 9.57 -0.19
CA GLU A 127 -25.32 8.95 0.26
C GLU A 127 -25.11 7.46 0.61
N HIS A 128 -24.29 6.77 -0.20
CA HIS A 128 -23.87 5.41 0.08
C HIS A 128 -22.36 5.25 0.03
N TRP A 129 -21.83 4.33 0.86
CA TRP A 129 -20.40 4.07 0.93
C TRP A 129 -19.80 3.62 -0.41
N TYR A 130 -20.58 2.91 -1.24
CA TYR A 130 -20.13 2.45 -2.55
C TYR A 130 -19.99 3.57 -3.57
N ASP A 131 -20.73 4.69 -3.40
CA ASP A 131 -20.62 5.84 -4.31
C ASP A 131 -19.22 6.44 -4.22
N TYR A 132 -18.65 6.52 -3.02
CA TYR A 132 -17.25 6.93 -2.83
C TYR A 132 -16.29 6.06 -3.63
N PHE A 133 -16.38 4.73 -3.47
CA PHE A 133 -15.48 3.81 -4.15
C PHE A 133 -15.70 3.80 -5.66
N ALA A 134 -16.94 3.96 -6.13
CA ALA A 134 -17.27 4.05 -7.54
C ALA A 134 -16.70 5.34 -8.16
N THR A 135 -16.90 6.49 -7.51
CA THR A 135 -16.32 7.77 -7.95
C THR A 135 -14.79 7.70 -7.98
N MET A 136 -14.17 7.19 -6.91
CA MET A 136 -12.70 7.04 -6.86
C MET A 136 -12.19 6.11 -7.95
N ALA A 137 -12.89 5.01 -8.26
CA ALA A 137 -12.51 4.11 -9.34
C ALA A 137 -12.60 4.81 -10.71
N VAL A 138 -13.72 5.50 -11.00
CA VAL A 138 -13.91 6.23 -12.25
C VAL A 138 -12.86 7.33 -12.42
N ASP A 139 -12.64 8.14 -11.38
CA ASP A 139 -11.68 9.24 -11.41
C ASP A 139 -10.24 8.73 -11.60
N SER A 140 -9.89 7.61 -10.97
CA SER A 140 -8.54 7.05 -11.03
C SER A 140 -8.20 6.46 -12.41
N TYR A 141 -9.20 5.98 -13.16
CA TYR A 141 -9.02 5.38 -14.48
C TYR A 141 -9.48 6.27 -15.65
N THR A 142 -9.88 7.52 -15.37
CA THR A 142 -10.16 8.50 -16.42
C THR A 142 -8.84 8.98 -17.04
N PRO A 143 -8.61 8.78 -18.35
CA PRO A 143 -7.34 9.14 -18.99
C PRO A 143 -6.97 10.60 -18.80
N SER A 144 -5.84 10.82 -18.14
CA SER A 144 -5.32 12.15 -17.82
C SER A 144 -3.83 12.07 -17.52
N LEU A 145 -3.10 13.18 -17.56
CA LEU A 145 -1.72 13.23 -17.03
C LEU A 145 -1.71 13.49 -15.51
N SER A 146 -2.79 13.14 -14.82
CA SER A 146 -2.87 13.26 -13.37
C SER A 146 -1.95 12.23 -12.72
N TYR A 147 -1.42 12.58 -11.54
CA TYR A 147 -0.61 11.64 -10.76
C TYR A 147 -1.35 10.33 -10.48
N VAL A 148 -2.64 10.40 -10.15
CA VAL A 148 -3.45 9.22 -9.83
C VAL A 148 -3.49 8.29 -11.05
N PHE A 149 -3.92 8.79 -12.21
CA PHE A 149 -4.00 7.98 -13.43
C PHE A 149 -2.64 7.39 -13.81
N VAL A 150 -1.59 8.22 -13.86
CA VAL A 150 -0.25 7.75 -14.25
C VAL A 150 0.24 6.67 -13.29
N SER A 151 0.06 6.87 -11.99
CA SER A 151 0.47 5.89 -10.98
C SER A 151 -0.30 4.58 -11.07
N GLU A 152 -1.60 4.61 -11.37
CA GLU A 152 -2.43 3.42 -11.58
C GLU A 152 -1.98 2.63 -12.81
N ILE A 153 -1.75 3.31 -13.94
CA ILE A 153 -1.27 2.67 -15.17
C ILE A 153 0.12 2.07 -14.96
N VAL A 154 1.04 2.79 -14.30
CA VAL A 154 2.37 2.26 -13.96
C VAL A 154 2.24 1.03 -13.06
N GLY A 155 1.41 1.10 -12.02
CA GLY A 155 1.17 -0.02 -11.11
C GLY A 155 0.63 -1.25 -11.84
N ILE A 156 -0.36 -1.08 -12.71
CA ILE A 156 -0.90 -2.15 -13.56
C ILE A 156 0.20 -2.75 -14.45
N CYS A 157 0.99 -1.92 -15.14
CA CYS A 157 2.08 -2.39 -15.99
C CYS A 157 3.10 -3.22 -15.21
N VAL A 158 3.50 -2.76 -14.01
CA VAL A 158 4.43 -3.50 -13.14
C VAL A 158 3.84 -4.84 -12.73
N ILE A 159 2.58 -4.88 -12.29
CA ILE A 159 1.89 -6.12 -11.91
C ILE A 159 1.86 -7.10 -13.10
N VAL A 160 1.51 -6.64 -14.29
CA VAL A 160 1.47 -7.47 -15.51
C VAL A 160 2.85 -8.06 -15.82
N VAL A 161 3.91 -7.24 -15.78
CA VAL A 161 5.28 -7.70 -16.03
C VAL A 161 5.70 -8.76 -15.01
N LEU A 162 5.46 -8.52 -13.72
CA LEU A 162 5.78 -9.48 -12.66
C LEU A 162 5.02 -10.80 -12.87
N CYS A 163 3.72 -10.74 -13.15
CA CYS A 163 2.90 -11.92 -13.44
C CYS A 163 3.44 -12.74 -14.61
N ILE A 164 3.85 -12.09 -15.72
CA ILE A 164 4.45 -12.76 -16.87
C ILE A 164 5.77 -13.44 -16.47
N MET A 165 6.63 -12.75 -15.72
CA MET A 165 7.91 -13.31 -15.26
C MET A 165 7.71 -14.54 -14.36
N PHE A 166 6.79 -14.47 -13.40
CA PHE A 166 6.49 -15.58 -12.51
C PHE A 166 5.86 -16.78 -13.25
N ALA A 167 4.94 -16.53 -14.18
CA ALA A 167 4.34 -17.57 -15.01
C ALA A 167 5.37 -18.29 -15.90
N GLY A 168 6.30 -17.53 -16.50
CA GLY A 168 7.38 -18.08 -17.31
C GLY A 168 8.30 -19.02 -16.52
N ASN A 169 8.66 -18.64 -15.29
CA ASN A 169 9.46 -19.48 -14.40
C ASN A 169 8.73 -20.76 -14.00
N LEU A 170 7.44 -20.69 -13.66
CA LEU A 170 6.62 -21.87 -13.33
C LEU A 170 6.54 -22.88 -14.48
N ILE A 171 6.40 -22.41 -15.71
CA ILE A 171 6.37 -23.27 -16.91
C ILE A 171 7.73 -23.95 -17.12
N LYS A 172 8.83 -23.22 -16.92
CA LYS A 172 10.19 -23.75 -17.07
C LYS A 172 10.46 -24.86 -16.05
N ASP A 173 10.09 -24.64 -14.78
CA ASP A 173 10.28 -25.60 -13.69
C ASP A 173 9.46 -26.90 -13.90
N ARG A 174 8.24 -26.79 -14.43
CA ARG A 174 7.43 -27.95 -14.81
C ARG A 174 8.08 -28.78 -15.91
N LYS A 175 8.62 -28.15 -16.96
CA LYS A 175 9.31 -28.84 -18.05
C LYS A 175 10.57 -29.58 -17.57
N THR A 176 11.31 -29.04 -16.60
CA THR A 176 12.46 -29.72 -16.01
C THR A 176 12.08 -30.93 -15.16
N ARG A 177 10.97 -30.87 -14.39
CA ARG A 177 10.50 -32.02 -13.58
C ARG A 177 9.97 -33.20 -14.40
N HIS A 178 9.51 -32.97 -15.63
CA HIS A 178 9.04 -34.04 -16.52
C HIS A 178 10.15 -34.69 -17.36
N ARG A 179 11.39 -34.19 -17.29
CA ARG A 179 12.56 -34.74 -18.00
C ARG A 179 13.51 -35.54 -17.09
N VAL A 180 13.22 -35.61 -15.79
CA VAL A 180 13.93 -36.40 -14.78
C VAL A 180 13.02 -37.55 -14.39
#